data_AF-A0A1M5AWR9-F1
#
_entry.id   AF-A0A1M5AWR9-F1
#
_cell.length_a   1.000
_cell.length_b   1.000
_cell.length_c   1.000
_cell.angle_alpha   90.00
_cell.angle_beta   90.00
_cell.angle_gamma   90.00
#
_symmetry.space_group_name_H-M   'P 1'
#
loop_
_entity.id
_entity.type
_entity.pdbx_description
1 polymer ?
#
loop_
_entity_poly.entity_id
_entity_poly.type
_entity_poly.pdbx_seq_one_letter_code
_entity_poly.pdbx_strand_id
1 'polypeptide(L)'
;MAGFLVANRKPVFIEEVITLKTWYVEDAGGGCRAFGEVLVLVCEETGEVYSARVPVTWTNKMGWEELVCQLMIDLMEKAQASRDDRFLVCSGNIFHTYHKWLSDHGYNWKTHKMDGLAHEAAENEFHRMVVEAGFPANIKLADRDYRSYYNEIEKWVSSDPARKQRYWKDREVRKKPAQPRYVLKSTLGRARNCHQCNQRIPPFSPAVELKYRQNGRKLRYFFHPACSPVKPLQCQLDRLEVPWKGGQLTGILVPCPEQIHCALCGRPVEPGEKTFYAYEDNRLLCGHPACFANTRSTGGIC
;
A
#
# COMPACT_ATOMS: atom_id res chain seq x y z
N MET A 1 -37.64 25.37 -1.38
CA MET A 1 -36.98 26.23 -0.38
C MET A 1 -36.87 25.46 0.92
N ALA A 2 -35.68 24.96 1.25
CA ALA A 2 -35.36 24.38 2.54
C ALA A 2 -34.00 24.94 2.94
N GLY A 3 -33.99 25.74 3.99
CA GLY A 3 -32.87 26.60 4.37
C GLY A 3 -31.67 25.79 4.86
N PHE A 4 -30.49 26.22 4.40
CA PHE A 4 -29.22 25.87 5.03
C PHE A 4 -29.18 26.55 6.40
N LEU A 5 -29.34 25.77 7.47
CA LEU A 5 -28.93 26.19 8.80
C LEU A 5 -27.40 26.23 8.80
N VAL A 6 -26.84 27.41 8.56
CA VAL A 6 -25.44 27.71 8.83
C VAL A 6 -25.25 27.54 10.33
N ALA A 7 -24.55 26.48 10.72
CA ALA A 7 -24.15 26.28 12.11
C ALA A 7 -23.38 27.52 12.57
N ASN A 8 -23.83 28.12 13.68
CA ASN A 8 -23.17 29.23 14.35
C ASN A 8 -21.73 28.84 14.74
N ARG A 9 -20.78 28.99 13.81
CA ARG A 9 -19.34 29.03 14.11
C ARG A 9 -19.10 30.32 14.89
N LYS A 10 -18.61 30.22 16.13
CA LYS A 10 -17.92 31.36 16.74
C LYS A 10 -16.62 31.54 15.93
N PRO A 11 -16.40 32.70 15.31
CA PRO A 11 -15.15 32.94 14.58
C PRO A 11 -13.99 32.86 15.57
N VAL A 12 -12.90 32.21 15.17
CA VAL A 12 -11.63 32.31 15.88
C VAL A 12 -10.99 33.59 15.38
N PHE A 13 -11.03 34.65 16.19
CA PHE A 13 -10.40 35.92 15.87
C PHE A 13 -8.93 35.86 16.29
N ILE A 14 -8.05 35.62 15.32
CA ILE A 14 -6.64 35.97 15.42
C ILE A 14 -6.50 37.17 14.47
N GLU A 15 -6.34 38.37 15.03
CA GLU A 15 -6.08 39.60 14.25
C GLU A 15 -7.13 39.94 13.17
N GLU A 16 -8.43 39.84 13.47
CA GLU A 16 -9.54 40.29 12.58
C GLU A 16 -9.63 39.63 11.19
N VAL A 17 -8.92 38.52 10.94
CA VAL A 17 -9.02 37.75 9.69
C VAL A 17 -9.68 36.39 9.97
N ILE A 18 -10.71 36.03 9.19
CA ILE A 18 -11.26 34.66 9.20
C ILE A 18 -10.16 33.74 8.64
N THR A 19 -9.42 33.08 9.53
CA THR A 19 -8.40 32.12 9.14
C THR A 19 -8.99 30.72 9.01
N LEU A 20 -8.76 30.09 7.86
CA LEU A 20 -9.05 28.68 7.66
C LEU A 20 -8.15 27.86 8.58
N LYS A 21 -8.74 26.95 9.37
CA LYS A 21 -7.96 26.06 10.24
C LYS A 21 -7.19 25.04 9.42
N THR A 22 -5.98 24.69 9.85
CA THR A 22 -5.29 23.50 9.39
C THR A 22 -5.46 22.39 10.41
N TRP A 23 -6.01 21.27 9.97
CA TRP A 23 -6.20 20.07 10.78
C TRP A 23 -5.17 19.00 10.41
N TYR A 24 -4.47 18.48 11.40
CA TYR A 24 -3.49 17.42 11.30
C TYR A 24 -4.10 16.11 11.79
N VAL A 25 -3.96 15.06 11.00
CA VAL A 25 -4.51 13.73 11.28
C VAL A 25 -3.38 12.71 11.40
N GLU A 26 -3.25 12.13 12.59
CA GLU A 26 -2.18 11.18 12.92
C GLU A 26 -2.73 9.96 13.69
N ASP A 27 -1.99 8.86 13.66
CA ASP A 27 -2.23 7.68 14.48
C ASP A 27 -1.04 7.27 15.36
N ALA A 28 -1.32 6.50 16.42
CA ALA A 28 -0.31 5.84 17.22
C ALA A 28 -0.74 4.42 17.62
N GLY A 29 0.23 3.54 17.84
CA GLY A 29 -0.02 2.18 18.33
C GLY A 29 -0.21 1.13 17.23
N GLY A 30 -0.14 1.48 15.94
CA GLY A 30 -0.28 0.53 14.83
C GLY A 30 0.72 -0.63 14.89
N GLY A 31 1.95 -0.38 15.35
CA GLY A 31 3.00 -1.39 15.50
C GLY A 31 2.88 -2.30 16.73
N CYS A 32 2.04 -1.94 17.71
CA CYS A 32 1.85 -2.71 18.93
C CYS A 32 0.76 -3.77 18.73
N ARG A 33 0.97 -5.01 19.19
CA ARG A 33 -0.06 -6.08 19.14
C ARG A 33 -1.09 -5.98 20.27
N ALA A 34 -0.76 -5.22 21.31
CA ALA A 34 -1.64 -4.89 22.41
C ALA A 34 -2.22 -3.48 22.24
N PHE A 35 -3.43 -3.30 22.76
CA PHE A 35 -4.28 -2.11 22.65
C PHE A 35 -4.68 -1.80 21.21
N GLY A 36 -5.68 -0.97 21.00
CA GLY A 36 -6.00 -0.50 19.66
C GLY A 36 -5.12 0.68 19.26
N GLU A 37 -5.25 1.12 18.01
CA GLU A 37 -4.66 2.39 17.59
C GLU A 37 -5.39 3.56 18.24
N VAL A 38 -4.67 4.65 18.41
CA VAL A 38 -5.24 5.96 18.68
C VAL A 38 -5.23 6.75 17.40
N LEU A 39 -6.30 7.51 17.16
CA LEU A 39 -6.41 8.49 16.08
C LEU A 39 -6.53 9.87 16.71
N VAL A 40 -5.85 10.87 16.14
CA VAL A 40 -5.98 12.27 16.57
C VAL A 40 -6.30 13.19 15.41
N LEU A 41 -7.03 14.25 15.73
CA LEU A 41 -7.33 15.39 14.87
C LEU A 41 -6.91 16.64 15.65
N VAL A 42 -5.90 17.35 15.15
CA VAL A 42 -5.25 18.46 15.88
C VAL A 42 -5.26 19.72 15.03
N CYS A 43 -5.59 20.87 15.62
CA CYS A 43 -5.33 22.17 15.01
C CYS A 43 -4.19 22.83 15.77
N GLU A 44 -3.02 22.94 15.16
CA GLU A 44 -1.84 23.48 15.83
C GLU A 44 -1.97 24.98 16.10
N GLU A 45 -2.67 25.70 15.23
CA GLU A 45 -2.90 27.14 15.36
C GLU A 45 -3.73 27.48 16.60
N THR A 46 -4.66 26.62 16.99
CA THR A 46 -5.54 26.83 18.15
C THR A 46 -5.20 25.96 19.36
N GLY A 47 -4.34 24.95 19.18
CA GLY A 47 -4.03 23.94 20.19
C GLY A 47 -5.17 22.94 20.46
N GLU A 48 -6.22 22.93 19.64
CA GLU A 48 -7.33 21.98 19.78
C GLU A 48 -6.87 20.56 19.46
N VAL A 49 -7.17 19.61 20.35
CA VAL A 49 -6.83 18.19 20.20
C VAL A 49 -8.07 17.33 20.42
N TYR A 50 -8.44 16.55 19.41
CA TYR A 50 -9.49 15.56 19.47
C TYR A 50 -8.89 14.18 19.25
N SER A 51 -9.37 13.17 19.98
CA SER A 51 -8.85 11.81 19.88
C SER A 51 -9.93 10.75 19.89
N ALA A 52 -9.69 9.64 19.19
CA ALA A 52 -10.49 8.43 19.25
C ALA A 52 -9.60 7.20 19.46
N ARG A 53 -10.13 6.18 20.12
CA ARG A 53 -9.45 4.89 20.31
C ARG A 53 -10.13 3.86 19.43
N VAL A 54 -9.37 3.25 18.52
CA VAL A 54 -9.81 2.10 17.74
C VAL A 54 -9.97 0.93 18.71
N PRO A 55 -11.10 0.20 18.75
CA PRO A 55 -11.24 -0.94 19.65
C PRO A 55 -10.31 -2.10 19.23
N VAL A 56 -9.94 -2.96 20.18
CA VAL A 56 -9.08 -4.13 19.88
C VAL A 56 -9.79 -5.19 19.04
N THR A 57 -11.12 -5.25 19.12
CA THR A 57 -12.03 -6.10 18.33
C THR A 57 -13.37 -5.37 18.13
N TRP A 58 -14.16 -5.77 17.14
CA TRP A 58 -15.50 -5.23 16.85
C TRP A 58 -16.34 -6.25 16.09
N THR A 59 -17.66 -6.12 16.15
CA THR A 59 -18.60 -7.13 15.60
C THR A 59 -19.35 -6.65 14.37
N ASN A 60 -19.31 -5.35 14.05
CA ASN A 60 -19.81 -4.89 12.77
C ASN A 60 -18.91 -5.47 11.67
N LYS A 61 -19.46 -5.90 10.54
CA LYS A 61 -18.69 -6.49 9.43
C LYS A 61 -17.78 -5.48 8.70
N MET A 62 -17.51 -4.36 9.35
CA MET A 62 -16.75 -3.24 8.86
C MET A 62 -15.27 -3.60 8.80
N GLY A 63 -14.63 -3.25 7.69
CA GLY A 63 -13.18 -3.34 7.57
C GLY A 63 -12.49 -2.35 8.51
N TRP A 64 -11.25 -2.66 8.91
CA TRP A 64 -10.47 -1.79 9.79
C TRP A 64 -10.33 -0.34 9.28
N GLU A 65 -10.06 -0.14 7.98
CA GLU A 65 -9.95 1.21 7.39
C GLU A 65 -11.30 1.95 7.36
N GLU A 66 -12.41 1.22 7.23
CA GLU A 66 -13.76 1.80 7.26
C GLU A 66 -14.12 2.27 8.68
N LEU A 67 -13.77 1.48 9.70
CA LEU A 67 -13.94 1.86 11.11
C LEU A 67 -13.13 3.10 11.46
N VAL A 68 -11.87 3.16 11.00
CA VAL A 68 -11.02 4.34 11.17
C VAL A 68 -11.63 5.54 10.47
N CYS A 69 -12.11 5.38 9.24
CA CYS A 69 -12.75 6.46 8.50
C CYS A 69 -13.96 7.01 9.27
N GLN A 70 -14.82 6.15 9.82
CA GLN A 70 -15.96 6.57 10.63
C GLN A 70 -15.51 7.34 11.87
N LEU A 71 -14.55 6.81 12.62
CA LEU A 71 -14.02 7.50 13.82
C LEU A 71 -13.43 8.87 13.47
N MET A 72 -12.75 9.00 12.33
CA MET A 72 -12.22 10.29 11.88
C MET A 72 -13.33 11.28 11.52
N ILE A 73 -14.41 10.82 10.87
CA ILE A 73 -15.58 11.65 10.58
C ILE A 73 -16.20 12.14 11.89
N ASP A 74 -16.37 11.26 12.88
CA ASP A 74 -16.89 11.64 14.20
C ASP A 74 -15.99 12.68 14.90
N LEU A 75 -14.66 12.60 14.74
CA LEU A 75 -13.74 13.62 15.25
C LEU A 75 -13.90 14.95 14.51
N MET A 76 -14.06 14.93 13.19
CA MET A 76 -14.31 16.13 12.39
C MET A 76 -15.62 16.82 12.81
N GLU A 77 -16.68 16.05 13.06
CA GLU A 77 -17.95 16.59 13.53
C GLU A 77 -17.83 17.25 14.90
N LYS A 78 -17.13 16.61 15.85
CA LYS A 78 -16.84 17.18 17.18
C LYS A 78 -16.00 18.45 17.12
N ALA A 79 -15.04 18.49 16.19
CA ALA A 79 -14.19 19.64 15.94
C ALA A 79 -14.89 20.75 15.14
N GLN A 80 -16.11 20.49 14.65
CA GLN A 80 -16.81 21.36 13.71
C GLN A 80 -15.94 21.70 12.48
N ALA A 81 -15.13 20.73 12.05
CA ALA A 81 -14.21 20.87 10.93
C ALA A 81 -15.00 20.88 9.61
N SER A 82 -14.69 21.83 8.74
CA SER A 82 -15.45 22.10 7.52
C SER A 82 -14.65 21.76 6.26
N ARG A 83 -15.30 21.78 5.09
CA ARG A 83 -14.64 21.55 3.79
C ARG A 83 -13.70 22.68 3.38
N ASP A 84 -13.92 23.88 3.94
CA ASP A 84 -13.07 25.04 3.70
C ASP A 84 -11.75 24.95 4.49
N ASP A 85 -11.75 24.19 5.60
CA ASP A 85 -10.56 23.93 6.39
C ASP A 85 -9.57 23.06 5.58
N ARG A 86 -8.28 23.17 5.90
CA ARG A 86 -7.24 22.37 5.27
C ARG A 86 -6.91 21.15 6.11
N PHE A 87 -6.77 19.99 5.48
CA PHE A 87 -6.41 18.74 6.16
C PHE A 87 -5.04 18.23 5.72
N LEU A 88 -4.15 18.01 6.67
CA LEU A 88 -2.87 17.34 6.51
C LEU A 88 -3.00 15.96 7.15
N VAL A 89 -2.91 14.91 6.34
CA VAL A 89 -3.19 13.53 6.79
C VAL A 89 -1.95 12.67 6.69
N CYS A 90 -1.66 11.88 7.72
CA CYS A 90 -0.58 10.90 7.69
C CYS A 90 -0.73 9.95 6.49
N SER A 91 0.40 9.55 5.89
CA SER A 91 0.43 8.59 4.78
C SER A 91 0.22 7.13 5.24
N GLY A 92 -0.07 6.91 6.52
CA GLY A 92 -0.33 5.59 7.07
C GLY A 92 -1.44 4.86 6.34
N ASN A 93 -1.22 3.57 6.06
CA ASN A 93 -2.19 2.73 5.35
C ASN A 93 -3.56 2.62 6.05
N ILE A 94 -3.63 2.96 7.34
CA ILE A 94 -4.86 2.99 8.14
C ILE A 94 -5.85 4.04 7.62
N PHE A 95 -5.34 5.12 7.00
CA PHE A 95 -6.13 6.25 6.53
C PHE A 95 -6.55 6.17 5.06
N HIS A 96 -6.25 5.09 4.32
CA HIS A 96 -6.55 5.04 2.88
C HIS A 96 -8.04 5.22 2.54
N THR A 97 -8.94 4.56 3.27
CA THR A 97 -10.39 4.80 3.09
C THR A 97 -10.77 6.24 3.43
N TYR A 98 -10.15 6.85 4.44
CA TYR A 98 -10.38 8.24 4.83
C TYR A 98 -9.85 9.23 3.78
N HIS A 99 -8.68 8.98 3.19
CA HIS A 99 -8.15 9.74 2.05
C HIS A 99 -9.13 9.76 0.87
N LYS A 100 -9.68 8.58 0.56
CA LYS A 100 -10.70 8.45 -0.49
C LYS A 100 -11.95 9.24 -0.12
N TRP A 101 -12.44 9.10 1.11
CA TRP A 101 -13.63 9.78 1.58
C TRP A 101 -13.48 11.32 1.50
N LEU A 102 -12.37 11.88 1.97
CA LEU A 102 -12.09 13.32 1.88
C LEU A 102 -12.12 13.81 0.42
N SER A 103 -11.53 13.03 -0.50
CA SER A 103 -11.51 13.34 -1.93
C SER A 103 -12.92 13.30 -2.54
N ASP A 104 -13.68 12.24 -2.28
CA ASP A 104 -15.03 12.06 -2.80
C ASP A 104 -16.00 13.15 -2.31
N HIS A 105 -15.75 13.71 -1.12
CA HIS A 105 -16.59 14.73 -0.49
C HIS A 105 -16.08 16.16 -0.68
N GLY A 106 -15.00 16.36 -1.46
CA GLY A 106 -14.50 17.68 -1.83
C GLY A 106 -13.81 18.45 -0.71
N TYR A 107 -13.17 17.76 0.24
CA TYR A 107 -12.34 18.41 1.27
C TYR A 107 -10.98 18.84 0.69
N ASN A 108 -10.44 19.96 1.16
CA ASN A 108 -9.09 20.40 0.85
C ASN A 108 -8.06 19.63 1.69
N TRP A 109 -7.47 18.57 1.14
CA TRP A 109 -6.53 17.73 1.88
C TRP A 109 -5.29 17.33 1.08
N LYS A 110 -4.22 16.97 1.80
CA LYS A 110 -3.05 16.30 1.23
C LYS A 110 -2.36 15.41 2.25
N THR A 111 -1.51 14.50 1.78
CA THR A 111 -0.65 13.72 2.66
C THR A 111 0.46 14.59 3.25
N HIS A 112 0.83 14.29 4.50
CA HIS A 112 1.91 14.97 5.20
C HIS A 112 2.66 13.97 6.09
N LYS A 113 3.96 14.19 6.25
CA LYS A 113 4.74 13.47 7.25
C LYS A 113 4.52 14.20 8.57
N MET A 114 3.93 13.51 9.53
CA MET A 114 3.60 14.12 10.82
C MET A 114 4.83 14.25 11.70
N ASP A 115 4.90 15.40 12.35
CA ASP A 115 5.80 15.78 13.41
C ASP A 115 5.07 16.75 14.34
N GLY A 116 5.77 17.37 15.29
CA GLY A 116 5.20 18.37 16.17
C GLY A 116 4.03 17.89 17.03
N LEU A 117 3.05 18.78 17.22
CA LEU A 117 1.99 18.61 18.22
C LEU A 117 1.08 17.43 17.91
N ALA A 118 0.75 17.21 16.63
CA ALA A 118 -0.12 16.10 16.23
C ALA A 118 0.51 14.74 16.56
N HIS A 119 1.82 14.61 16.31
CA HIS A 119 2.57 13.40 16.63
C HIS A 119 2.65 13.17 18.15
N GLU A 120 3.01 14.21 18.91
CA GLU A 120 3.07 14.14 20.37
C GLU A 120 1.70 13.82 20.99
N ALA A 121 0.62 14.40 20.46
CA ALA A 121 -0.74 14.13 20.91
C ALA A 121 -1.12 12.65 20.72
N ALA A 122 -0.82 12.08 19.55
CA ALA A 122 -1.10 10.67 19.28
C ALA A 122 -0.32 9.73 20.22
N GLU A 123 0.98 9.98 20.40
CA GLU A 123 1.84 9.17 21.28
C GLU A 123 1.43 9.26 22.75
N ASN A 124 1.15 10.47 23.23
CA ASN A 124 0.71 10.71 24.60
C ASN A 124 -0.65 10.08 24.88
N GLU A 125 -1.60 10.16 23.94
CA GLU A 125 -2.90 9.51 24.07
C GLU A 125 -2.77 7.98 24.08
N PHE A 126 -1.91 7.41 23.23
CA PHE A 126 -1.64 5.97 23.26
C PHE A 126 -1.01 5.54 24.59
N HIS A 127 -0.01 6.29 25.07
CA HIS A 127 0.59 6.02 26.38
C HIS A 127 -0.44 6.14 27.51
N ARG A 128 -1.29 7.17 27.49
CA ARG A 128 -2.34 7.38 28.49
C ARG A 128 -3.31 6.20 28.53
N MET A 129 -3.78 5.73 27.38
CA MET A 129 -4.64 4.54 27.27
C MET A 129 -4.00 3.30 27.91
N VAL A 130 -2.70 3.11 27.72
CA VAL A 130 -1.95 1.96 28.23
C VAL A 130 -1.74 2.07 29.75
N VAL A 131 -1.46 3.26 30.26
CA VAL A 131 -1.34 3.55 31.71
C VAL A 131 -2.68 3.41 32.42
N GLU A 132 -3.78 3.90 31.83
CA GLU A 132 -5.14 3.72 32.35
C GLU A 132 -5.52 2.24 32.53
N ALA A 133 -4.91 1.35 31.74
CA ALA A 133 -5.08 -0.10 31.86
C ALA A 133 -4.18 -0.76 32.93
N GLY A 134 -3.29 0.01 33.58
CA GLY A 134 -2.41 -0.43 34.66
C GLY A 134 -0.94 -0.62 34.27
N PHE A 135 -0.51 -0.17 33.09
CA PHE A 135 0.90 -0.21 32.71
C PHE A 135 1.72 0.83 33.51
N PRO A 136 2.97 0.54 33.92
CA PRO A 136 3.76 1.47 34.71
C PRO A 136 4.03 2.80 33.99
N ALA A 137 3.57 3.91 34.57
CA ALA A 137 3.66 5.25 33.97
C ALA A 137 5.10 5.78 33.79
N ASN A 138 6.07 5.20 34.51
CA ASN A 138 7.49 5.54 34.37
C ASN A 138 8.14 4.90 33.13
N ILE A 139 7.51 3.91 32.49
CA ILE A 139 7.99 3.30 31.25
C ILE A 139 7.37 4.07 30.09
N LYS A 140 8.15 4.95 29.47
CA LYS A 140 7.72 5.84 28.38
C LYS A 140 8.45 5.53 27.09
N LEU A 141 7.89 5.97 25.97
CA LEU A 141 8.61 6.01 24.70
C LEU A 141 9.80 6.99 24.84
N ALA A 142 11.01 6.52 24.55
CA ALA A 142 12.24 7.32 24.58
C ALA A 142 12.90 7.25 23.20
N ASP A 143 13.41 8.39 22.71
CA ASP A 143 14.17 8.52 21.46
C ASP A 143 13.52 7.84 20.23
N ARG A 144 12.18 7.83 20.20
CA ARG A 144 11.37 7.13 19.18
C ARG A 144 11.70 5.63 19.05
N ASP A 145 12.19 4.98 20.11
CA ASP A 145 12.38 3.53 20.16
C ASP A 145 11.05 2.79 20.39
N TYR A 146 10.19 2.83 19.38
CA TYR A 146 8.89 2.15 19.39
C TYR A 146 9.03 0.65 19.60
N ARG A 147 10.13 0.04 19.11
CA ARG A 147 10.32 -1.40 19.19
C ARG A 147 10.45 -1.83 20.64
N SER A 148 11.35 -1.21 21.40
CA SER A 148 11.54 -1.55 22.81
C SER A 148 10.29 -1.21 23.62
N TYR A 149 9.72 -0.02 23.41
CA TYR A 149 8.52 0.41 24.12
C TYR A 149 7.33 -0.53 23.89
N TYR A 150 7.01 -0.89 22.64
CA TYR A 150 5.92 -1.83 22.35
C TYR A 150 6.20 -3.25 22.86
N ASN A 151 7.46 -3.70 22.84
CA ASN A 151 7.81 -4.99 23.42
C ASN A 151 7.52 -5.03 24.93
N GLU A 152 7.79 -3.96 25.67
CA GLU A 152 7.49 -3.92 27.11
C GLU A 152 5.98 -3.96 27.37
N ILE A 153 5.19 -3.23 26.58
CA ILE A 153 3.71 -3.29 26.66
C ILE A 153 3.21 -4.70 26.33
N GLU A 154 3.69 -5.29 25.23
CA GLU A 154 3.27 -6.63 24.80
C GLU A 154 3.63 -7.70 25.84
N LYS A 155 4.83 -7.65 26.43
CA LYS A 155 5.24 -8.53 27.53
C LYS A 155 4.32 -8.34 28.72
N TRP A 156 4.07 -7.10 29.14
CA TRP A 156 3.19 -6.78 30.26
C TRP A 156 1.77 -7.32 30.02
N VAL A 157 1.17 -7.10 28.85
CA VAL A 157 -0.16 -7.66 28.52
C VAL A 157 -0.14 -9.18 28.47
N SER A 158 0.89 -9.78 27.87
CA SER A 158 0.96 -11.23 27.66
C SER A 158 1.26 -12.05 28.92
N SER A 159 1.79 -11.42 29.98
CA SER A 159 2.10 -12.07 31.25
C SER A 159 0.86 -12.44 32.08
N ASP A 160 -0.33 -11.98 31.69
CA ASP A 160 -1.60 -12.27 32.35
C ASP A 160 -2.68 -12.61 31.31
N PRO A 161 -3.26 -13.82 31.37
CA PRO A 161 -4.30 -14.25 30.45
C PRO A 161 -5.50 -13.30 30.36
N ALA A 162 -5.93 -12.69 31.47
CA ALA A 162 -7.08 -11.79 31.48
C ALA A 162 -6.76 -10.47 30.75
N ARG A 163 -5.58 -9.90 31.01
CA ARG A 163 -5.10 -8.71 30.27
C ARG A 163 -4.92 -9.01 28.79
N LYS A 164 -4.37 -10.17 28.45
CA LYS A 164 -4.22 -10.60 27.06
C LYS A 164 -5.56 -10.74 26.36
N GLN A 165 -6.54 -11.39 26.97
CA GLN A 165 -7.88 -11.49 26.38
C GLN A 165 -8.52 -10.13 26.13
N ARG A 166 -8.31 -9.17 27.05
CA ARG A 166 -8.95 -7.85 26.99
C ARG A 166 -8.26 -6.87 26.04
N TYR A 167 -6.94 -6.89 25.97
CA TYR A 167 -6.16 -5.84 25.27
C TYR A 167 -5.46 -6.33 24.01
N TRP A 168 -5.46 -7.62 23.70
CA TRP A 168 -4.78 -8.09 22.50
C TRP A 168 -5.62 -7.84 21.25
N LYS A 169 -5.00 -7.25 20.22
CA LYS A 169 -5.68 -6.96 18.94
C LYS A 169 -6.19 -8.26 18.30
N ASP A 170 -7.46 -8.26 17.96
CA ASP A 170 -8.08 -9.34 17.20
C ASP A 170 -7.65 -9.27 15.73
N ARG A 171 -6.86 -10.26 15.31
CA ARG A 171 -6.31 -10.29 13.96
C ARG A 171 -7.36 -10.58 12.90
N GLU A 172 -8.48 -11.21 13.22
CA GLU A 172 -9.47 -11.56 12.20
C GLU A 172 -10.17 -10.32 11.66
N VAL A 173 -10.68 -9.46 12.54
CA VAL A 173 -11.36 -8.22 12.14
C VAL A 173 -10.42 -7.17 11.55
N ARG A 174 -9.12 -7.27 11.87
CA ARG A 174 -8.05 -6.38 11.38
C ARG A 174 -7.42 -6.86 10.06
N LYS A 175 -7.76 -8.05 9.55
CA LYS A 175 -7.26 -8.51 8.26
C LYS A 175 -7.89 -7.68 7.15
N LYS A 176 -7.04 -7.04 6.34
CA LYS A 176 -7.49 -6.52 5.05
C LYS A 176 -8.10 -7.68 4.25
N PRO A 177 -9.23 -7.48 3.56
CA PRO A 177 -9.78 -8.46 2.65
C PRO A 177 -8.68 -8.96 1.71
N ALA A 178 -8.61 -10.27 1.50
CA ALA A 178 -7.65 -10.85 0.57
C ALA A 178 -7.98 -10.38 -0.85
N GLN A 179 -7.37 -9.27 -1.29
CA GLN A 179 -7.56 -8.79 -2.64
C GLN A 179 -6.67 -9.59 -3.61
N PRO A 180 -7.25 -10.19 -4.66
CA PRO A 180 -6.47 -10.84 -5.69
C PRO A 180 -5.61 -9.79 -6.42
N ARG A 181 -4.29 -9.96 -6.39
CA ARG A 181 -3.36 -9.06 -7.09
C ARG A 181 -2.92 -9.68 -8.40
N TYR A 182 -3.26 -9.03 -9.51
CA TYR A 182 -2.86 -9.42 -10.84
C TYR A 182 -1.68 -8.56 -11.30
N VAL A 183 -0.55 -9.21 -11.59
CA VAL A 183 0.68 -8.54 -12.03
C VAL A 183 1.10 -9.10 -13.38
N LEU A 184 1.24 -8.23 -14.38
CA LEU A 184 1.80 -8.62 -15.67
C LEU A 184 3.33 -8.66 -15.58
N LYS A 185 3.94 -9.82 -15.87
CA LYS A 185 5.38 -10.07 -15.72
C LYS A 185 5.87 -11.18 -16.66
N SER A 186 7.17 -11.45 -16.64
CA SER A 186 7.77 -12.59 -17.35
C SER A 186 7.62 -13.89 -16.55
N THR A 187 7.47 -15.01 -17.27
CA THR A 187 7.61 -16.37 -16.71
C THR A 187 9.05 -16.76 -16.37
N LEU A 188 10.04 -15.97 -16.82
CA LEU A 188 11.48 -16.26 -16.72
C LEU A 188 11.80 -17.65 -17.28
N GLY A 189 12.88 -18.32 -16.85
CA GLY A 189 13.27 -19.64 -17.37
C GLY A 189 12.30 -20.80 -17.12
N ARG A 190 11.07 -20.57 -16.61
CA ARG A 190 10.12 -21.65 -16.30
C ARG A 190 8.82 -21.49 -17.07
N ALA A 191 8.46 -22.52 -17.83
CA ALA A 191 7.11 -22.60 -18.41
C ALA A 191 6.05 -22.66 -17.30
N ARG A 192 4.85 -22.16 -17.61
CA ARG A 192 3.67 -22.22 -16.74
C ARG A 192 2.49 -22.75 -17.54
N ASN A 193 1.41 -23.12 -16.85
CA ASN A 193 0.15 -23.42 -17.50
C ASN A 193 -0.82 -22.28 -17.21
N CYS A 194 -1.53 -21.84 -18.24
CA CYS A 194 -2.58 -20.86 -18.10
C CYS A 194 -3.75 -21.47 -17.34
N HIS A 195 -4.20 -20.82 -16.27
CA HIS A 195 -5.27 -21.33 -15.43
C HIS A 195 -6.65 -21.28 -16.13
N GLN A 196 -6.81 -20.43 -17.14
CA GLN A 196 -8.07 -20.29 -17.88
C GLN A 196 -8.21 -21.29 -19.02
N CYS A 197 -7.23 -21.37 -19.92
CA CYS A 197 -7.29 -22.22 -21.12
C CYS A 197 -6.52 -23.53 -20.99
N ASN A 198 -5.82 -23.74 -19.86
CA ASN A 198 -4.95 -24.88 -19.58
C ASN A 198 -3.77 -25.07 -20.57
N GLN A 199 -3.57 -24.14 -21.50
CA GLN A 199 -2.46 -24.17 -22.46
C GLN A 199 -1.16 -23.69 -21.82
N ARG A 200 -0.03 -24.15 -22.38
CA ARG A 200 1.31 -23.80 -21.91
C ARG A 200 1.61 -22.32 -22.19
N ILE A 201 2.19 -21.65 -21.20
CA ILE A 201 2.84 -20.36 -21.31
C ILE A 201 4.35 -20.64 -21.34
N PRO A 202 5.05 -20.38 -22.46
CA PRO A 202 6.46 -20.68 -22.57
C PRO A 202 7.32 -19.92 -21.53
N PRO A 203 8.57 -20.35 -21.28
CA PRO A 203 9.56 -19.53 -20.60
C PRO A 203 9.72 -18.16 -21.26
N PHE A 204 10.21 -17.17 -20.51
CA PHE A 204 10.50 -15.81 -20.97
C PHE A 204 9.34 -15.16 -21.75
N SER A 205 8.11 -15.52 -21.41
CA SER A 205 6.91 -15.01 -22.05
C SER A 205 6.12 -14.10 -21.11
N PRO A 206 5.41 -13.10 -21.64
CA PRO A 206 4.43 -12.34 -20.87
C PRO A 206 3.38 -13.25 -20.23
N ALA A 207 3.15 -13.09 -18.93
CA ALA A 207 2.12 -13.78 -18.17
C ALA A 207 1.55 -12.87 -17.10
N VAL A 208 0.25 -13.03 -16.82
CA VAL A 208 -0.38 -12.40 -15.65
C VAL A 208 -0.30 -13.37 -14.49
N GLU A 209 0.40 -12.98 -13.42
CA GLU A 209 0.47 -13.71 -12.16
C GLU A 209 -0.61 -13.18 -11.21
N LEU A 210 -1.58 -14.03 -10.87
CA LEU A 210 -2.51 -13.80 -9.77
C LEU A 210 -1.85 -14.26 -8.47
N LYS A 211 -1.67 -13.33 -7.53
CA LYS A 211 -1.22 -13.60 -6.16
C LYS A 211 -2.34 -13.32 -5.19
N TYR A 212 -2.70 -14.30 -4.38
CA TYR A 212 -3.53 -14.08 -3.20
C TYR A 212 -3.18 -15.05 -2.09
N ARG A 213 -3.66 -14.74 -0.88
CA ARG A 213 -3.53 -15.59 0.30
C ARG A 213 -4.90 -16.10 0.68
N GLN A 214 -5.01 -17.39 0.87
CA GLN A 214 -6.20 -18.04 1.41
C GLN A 214 -5.76 -18.90 2.59
N ASN A 215 -6.33 -18.65 3.78
CA ASN A 215 -5.99 -19.37 5.02
C ASN A 215 -4.47 -19.44 5.30
N GLY A 216 -3.77 -18.32 5.09
CA GLY A 216 -2.30 -18.24 5.27
C GLY A 216 -1.47 -18.85 4.13
N ARG A 217 -2.06 -19.71 3.29
CA ARG A 217 -1.40 -20.29 2.12
C ARG A 217 -1.33 -19.28 0.99
N LYS A 218 -0.13 -19.11 0.41
CA LYS A 218 0.07 -18.30 -0.81
C LYS A 218 -0.35 -19.13 -2.01
N LEU A 219 -1.37 -18.66 -2.74
CA LEU A 219 -1.80 -19.24 -4.01
C LEU A 219 -1.32 -18.37 -5.15
N ARG A 220 -0.89 -19.04 -6.24
CA ARG A 220 -0.36 -18.40 -7.45
C ARG A 220 -0.96 -19.09 -8.66
N TYR A 221 -1.63 -18.31 -9.50
CA TYR A 221 -2.10 -18.75 -10.81
C TYR A 221 -1.48 -17.89 -11.90
N PHE A 222 -1.28 -18.48 -13.06
CA PHE A 222 -0.71 -17.80 -14.22
C PHE A 222 -1.74 -17.81 -15.34
N PHE A 223 -1.81 -16.72 -16.10
CA PHE A 223 -2.68 -16.58 -17.25
C PHE A 223 -1.87 -16.03 -18.42
N HIS A 224 -2.23 -16.40 -19.65
CA HIS A 224 -1.84 -15.58 -20.81
C HIS A 224 -2.43 -14.16 -20.62
N PRO A 225 -1.78 -13.10 -21.13
CA PRO A 225 -2.34 -11.74 -21.03
C PRO A 225 -3.76 -11.61 -21.56
N ALA A 226 -4.06 -12.28 -22.68
CA ALA A 226 -5.40 -12.31 -23.27
C ALA A 226 -6.41 -13.19 -22.51
N CYS A 227 -5.93 -14.14 -21.70
CA CYS A 227 -6.78 -15.01 -20.90
C CYS A 227 -7.01 -14.49 -19.46
N SER A 228 -6.44 -13.34 -19.12
CA SER A 228 -6.58 -12.80 -17.76
C SER A 228 -8.00 -12.26 -17.55
N PRO A 229 -8.66 -12.58 -16.43
CA PRO A 229 -10.02 -12.12 -16.16
C PRO A 229 -10.11 -10.61 -15.88
N VAL A 230 -8.98 -9.96 -15.61
CA VAL A 230 -8.90 -8.52 -15.35
C VAL A 230 -7.70 -7.92 -16.06
N LYS A 231 -7.77 -6.63 -16.39
CA LYS A 231 -6.59 -5.88 -16.82
C LYS A 231 -5.66 -5.70 -15.60
N PRO A 232 -4.40 -6.17 -15.66
CA PRO A 232 -3.47 -6.05 -14.54
C PRO A 232 -3.20 -4.57 -14.23
N LEU A 233 -3.29 -4.20 -12.94
CA LEU A 233 -3.00 -2.83 -12.48
C LEU A 233 -1.50 -2.53 -12.47
N GLN A 234 -0.66 -3.57 -12.37
CA GLN A 234 0.80 -3.44 -12.32
C GLN A 234 1.44 -4.19 -13.49
N CYS A 235 2.27 -3.48 -14.24
CA CYS A 235 3.13 -4.05 -15.27
C CYS A 235 4.59 -4.05 -14.79
N GLN A 236 5.23 -5.21 -14.79
CA GLN A 236 6.66 -5.40 -14.51
C GLN A 236 7.40 -5.93 -15.74
N LEU A 237 6.78 -5.85 -16.92
CA LEU A 237 7.42 -6.22 -18.18
C LEU A 237 8.16 -5.02 -18.74
N ASP A 238 9.45 -5.20 -18.97
CA ASP A 238 10.21 -4.38 -19.91
C ASP A 238 10.15 -5.06 -21.28
N ARG A 239 9.71 -4.32 -22.30
CA ARG A 239 9.44 -4.83 -23.64
C ARG A 239 10.31 -4.10 -24.64
N LEU A 240 10.78 -4.84 -25.64
CA LEU A 240 11.48 -4.28 -26.77
C LEU A 240 10.84 -4.82 -28.05
N GLU A 241 10.56 -3.91 -28.97
CA GLU A 241 10.12 -4.23 -30.32
C GLU A 241 11.27 -3.90 -31.26
N VAL A 242 11.64 -4.87 -32.10
CA VAL A 242 12.75 -4.72 -33.04
C VAL A 242 12.32 -5.07 -34.46
N PRO A 243 12.89 -4.44 -35.50
CA PRO A 243 12.69 -4.88 -36.87
C PRO A 243 13.30 -6.27 -37.06
N TRP A 244 12.56 -7.18 -37.68
CA TRP A 244 12.98 -8.57 -37.86
C TRP A 244 12.38 -9.19 -39.11
N LYS A 245 13.23 -9.63 -40.06
CA LYS A 245 12.84 -10.30 -41.33
C LYS A 245 11.66 -9.65 -42.06
N GLY A 246 11.67 -8.32 -42.19
CA GLY A 246 10.61 -7.57 -42.88
C GLY A 246 9.34 -7.34 -42.05
N GLY A 247 9.31 -7.77 -40.80
CA GLY A 247 8.26 -7.48 -39.82
C GLY A 247 8.81 -6.91 -38.51
N GLN A 248 8.09 -7.14 -37.41
CA GLN A 248 8.49 -6.76 -36.06
C GLN A 248 8.55 -8.00 -35.17
N LEU A 249 9.58 -8.08 -34.33
CA LEU A 249 9.72 -9.07 -33.28
C LEU A 249 9.58 -8.38 -31.93
N THR A 250 8.53 -8.73 -31.19
CA THR A 250 8.33 -8.24 -29.82
C THR A 250 8.90 -9.25 -28.83
N GLY A 251 9.85 -8.80 -28.02
CA GLY A 251 10.40 -9.58 -26.92
C GLY A 251 10.29 -8.86 -25.58
N ILE A 252 10.80 -9.54 -24.57
CA ILE A 252 10.94 -9.00 -23.22
C ILE A 252 12.41 -8.83 -22.86
N LEU A 253 12.69 -7.87 -22.00
CA LEU A 253 14.01 -7.66 -21.42
C LEU A 253 14.01 -8.15 -19.98
N VAL A 254 14.83 -9.15 -19.68
CA VAL A 254 15.03 -9.64 -18.31
C VAL A 254 16.51 -9.92 -18.06
N PRO A 255 16.98 -9.88 -16.79
CA PRO A 255 18.32 -10.32 -16.45
C PRO A 255 18.56 -11.76 -16.88
N CYS A 256 19.72 -12.04 -17.46
CA CYS A 256 20.11 -13.37 -17.89
C CYS A 256 20.24 -14.30 -16.67
N PRO A 257 19.53 -15.44 -16.60
CA PRO A 257 19.61 -16.31 -15.43
C PRO A 257 20.88 -17.17 -15.41
N GLU A 258 21.46 -17.43 -16.58
CA GLU A 258 22.64 -18.27 -16.79
C GLU A 258 23.38 -17.80 -18.04
N GLN A 259 24.64 -18.16 -18.20
CA GLN A 259 25.43 -17.77 -19.36
C GLN A 259 24.83 -18.41 -20.62
N ILE A 260 24.55 -17.58 -21.63
CA ILE A 260 24.05 -18.01 -22.94
C ILE A 260 24.88 -17.37 -24.05
N HIS A 261 24.66 -17.78 -25.31
CA HIS A 261 25.27 -17.11 -26.46
C HIS A 261 24.20 -16.30 -27.20
N CYS A 262 24.54 -15.07 -27.58
CA CYS A 262 23.66 -14.23 -28.36
C CYS A 262 23.40 -14.85 -29.74
N ALA A 263 22.13 -15.01 -30.11
CA ALA A 263 21.73 -15.62 -31.37
C ALA A 263 22.18 -14.86 -32.63
N LEU A 264 22.61 -13.60 -32.50
CA LEU A 264 23.03 -12.75 -33.61
C LEU A 264 24.55 -12.63 -33.74
N CYS A 265 25.25 -12.25 -32.66
CA CYS A 265 26.70 -12.04 -32.73
C CYS A 265 27.53 -13.24 -32.25
N GLY A 266 26.89 -14.27 -31.70
CA GLY A 266 27.56 -15.46 -31.16
C GLY A 266 28.36 -15.22 -29.88
N ARG A 267 28.49 -13.99 -29.38
CA ARG A 267 29.20 -13.68 -28.13
C ARG A 267 28.40 -14.11 -26.90
N PRO A 268 29.06 -14.48 -25.80
CA PRO A 268 28.38 -14.81 -24.55
C PRO A 268 27.61 -13.60 -23.99
N VAL A 269 26.53 -13.88 -23.29
CA VAL A 269 25.77 -12.96 -22.45
C VAL A 269 25.85 -13.51 -21.03
N GLU A 270 26.38 -12.71 -20.12
CA GLU A 270 26.70 -13.17 -18.77
C GLU A 270 25.47 -13.15 -17.83
N PRO A 271 25.44 -14.00 -16.78
CA PRO A 271 24.38 -13.96 -15.79
C PRO A 271 24.19 -12.56 -15.18
N GLY A 272 22.94 -12.11 -15.09
CA GLY A 272 22.57 -10.78 -14.59
C GLY A 272 22.54 -9.68 -15.66
N GLU A 273 23.15 -9.88 -16.82
CA GLU A 273 23.09 -8.90 -17.91
C GLU A 273 21.67 -8.77 -18.47
N LYS A 274 21.31 -7.57 -18.94
CA LYS A 274 19.99 -7.33 -19.53
C LYS A 274 19.93 -8.03 -20.89
N THR A 275 19.02 -8.99 -21.03
CA THR A 275 18.95 -9.87 -22.20
C THR A 275 17.58 -9.79 -22.85
N PHE A 276 17.57 -9.73 -24.18
CA PHE A 276 16.36 -9.83 -24.98
C PHE A 276 15.96 -11.29 -25.17
N TYR A 277 14.69 -11.60 -24.92
CA TYR A 277 14.09 -12.91 -25.19
C TYR A 277 12.82 -12.73 -26.01
N ALA A 278 12.72 -13.43 -27.13
CA ALA A 278 11.56 -13.42 -28.01
C ALA A 278 11.34 -14.78 -28.64
N TYR A 279 10.14 -15.03 -29.16
CA TYR A 279 9.83 -16.25 -29.90
C TYR A 279 9.64 -15.93 -31.38
N GLU A 280 10.30 -16.69 -32.24
CA GLU A 280 10.05 -16.75 -33.68
C GLU A 280 9.68 -18.20 -34.01
N ASP A 281 8.52 -18.46 -34.59
CA ASP A 281 8.07 -19.81 -35.00
C ASP A 281 8.27 -20.89 -33.92
N ASN A 282 7.89 -20.57 -32.67
CA ASN A 282 8.08 -21.40 -31.47
C ASN A 282 9.54 -21.64 -31.03
N ARG A 283 10.52 -21.04 -31.69
CA ARG A 283 11.93 -21.04 -31.28
C ARG A 283 12.24 -19.80 -30.42
N LEU A 284 12.82 -20.03 -29.26
CA LEU A 284 13.31 -18.95 -28.40
C LEU A 284 14.59 -18.35 -29.00
N LEU A 285 14.54 -17.06 -29.29
CA LEU A 285 15.67 -16.22 -29.63
C LEU A 285 16.10 -15.44 -28.39
N CYS A 286 17.40 -15.38 -28.16
CA CYS A 286 17.95 -14.68 -27.00
C CYS A 286 19.28 -13.99 -27.33
N GLY A 287 19.57 -12.89 -26.64
CA GLY A 287 20.87 -12.22 -26.78
C GLY A 287 20.87 -10.76 -26.35
N HIS A 288 21.95 -10.07 -26.70
CA HIS A 288 22.14 -8.66 -26.37
C HIS A 288 21.02 -7.79 -26.97
N PRO A 289 20.36 -6.92 -26.18
CA PRO A 289 19.32 -6.02 -26.68
C PRO A 289 19.80 -5.14 -27.84
N ALA A 290 21.06 -4.67 -27.79
CA ALA A 290 21.65 -3.86 -28.84
C ALA A 290 21.82 -4.63 -30.17
N CYS A 291 22.13 -5.92 -30.13
CA CYS A 291 22.23 -6.73 -31.35
C CYS A 291 20.88 -6.83 -32.06
N PHE A 292 19.80 -7.06 -31.30
CA PHE A 292 18.44 -7.13 -31.84
C PHE A 292 17.91 -5.76 -32.26
N ALA A 293 18.25 -4.67 -31.57
CA ALA A 293 17.84 -3.33 -32.00
C ALA A 293 18.48 -2.90 -33.32
N ASN A 294 19.65 -3.46 -33.64
CA ASN A 294 20.45 -3.12 -34.82
C ASN A 294 20.20 -4.03 -36.03
N THR A 295 19.27 -5.00 -35.96
CA THR A 295 18.84 -5.74 -37.16
C THR A 295 18.07 -4.80 -38.07
N ARG A 296 18.81 -4.02 -38.87
CA ARG A 296 18.23 -3.31 -40.01
C ARG A 296 17.57 -4.36 -40.90
N SER A 297 16.44 -3.99 -41.51
CA SER A 297 15.74 -4.78 -42.51
C SER A 297 16.65 -5.01 -43.73
N THR A 298 17.67 -5.84 -43.62
CA THR A 298 18.42 -6.36 -44.75
C THR A 298 17.55 -7.40 -45.42
N GLY A 299 16.53 -6.92 -46.12
CA GLY A 299 15.97 -7.63 -47.24
C GLY A 299 17.05 -7.75 -48.30
N GLY A 300 17.45 -8.98 -48.60
CA GLY A 300 18.26 -9.35 -49.75
C GLY A 300 19.76 -9.36 -49.51
N ILE A 301 20.30 -10.57 -49.28
CA ILE A 301 21.39 -11.10 -50.11
C ILE A 301 21.05 -12.57 -50.36
N CYS A 302 21.11 -12.94 -51.64
CA CYS A 302 20.84 -14.25 -52.23
C CYS A 302 21.70 -15.38 -51.66
#